data_AF-A1CCW1-F1
#
_entry.id   AF-A1CCW1-F1
#
_cell.length_a   1.000
_cell.length_b   1.000
_cell.length_c   1.000
_cell.angle_alpha   90.00
_cell.angle_beta   90.00
_cell.angle_gamma   90.00
#
_symmetry.space_group_name_H-M   'P 1'
#
loop_
_entity.id
_entity.type
_entity.pdbx_description
1 polymer ?
#
loop_
_entity_poly.entity_id
_entity_poly.type
_entity_poly.pdbx_seq_one_letter_code
_entity_poly.pdbx_strand_id
1 'polypeptide(L)'
;MNPLRYLAPPRPFTGISSSTTSEELEERINFADSIRLHLRLNAPESCYRSLQAYTKACQTLMERPSAAQNTQARESAVAEINNFEKSIESKGPARLCFDLATKTKMGEELDNLHDMWAFARYEKYLPASVKEDAPSHPSAKAADPWHKAFWKPFNGRLEAEAEAFNKVIFGQNAFSECPTYLLLALLCDQHTVDWDETLELIQYCGREGAELPKADFTDYLTARDVAGLATRLDRDENSISLSTEYVMGVGTMLLAYFRMHLPEALFEVDGADVTEWKPKQRLLDLMALQDGHEQAMRDLIRDMFYEMVLGGSDDEEEGEFDDDVDMDDENALEDFRNLGIRG
;
A
#
# COMPACT_ATOMS: atom_id res chain seq x y z
N MET A 1 7.74 21.78 3.43
CA MET A 1 8.10 21.61 1.99
C MET A 1 6.84 21.87 1.17
N ASN A 2 6.89 22.47 -0.03
CA ASN A 2 5.67 22.75 -0.81
C ASN A 2 5.16 21.45 -1.49
N PRO A 3 4.01 20.89 -1.08
CA PRO A 3 3.48 19.64 -1.64
C PRO A 3 3.17 19.75 -3.14
N LEU A 4 2.91 20.97 -3.63
CA LEU A 4 2.56 21.23 -5.03
C LEU A 4 3.67 20.88 -6.02
N ARG A 5 4.93 20.74 -5.58
CA ARG A 5 6.05 20.41 -6.47
C ARG A 5 5.92 19.01 -7.08
N TYR A 6 5.37 18.07 -6.30
CA TYR A 6 5.14 16.69 -6.71
C TYR A 6 3.87 16.54 -7.57
N LEU A 7 3.16 17.64 -7.78
CA LEU A 7 1.98 17.73 -8.62
C LEU A 7 2.27 18.49 -9.91
N ALA A 8 3.54 18.72 -10.25
CA ALA A 8 3.88 19.24 -11.56
C ALA A 8 3.39 18.27 -12.65
N PRO A 9 2.93 18.75 -13.82
CA PRO A 9 2.60 17.87 -14.92
C PRO A 9 3.78 16.94 -15.22
N PRO A 10 3.56 15.63 -15.43
CA PRO A 10 4.63 14.69 -15.74
C PRO A 10 5.38 15.10 -16.99
N ARG A 11 6.59 14.57 -17.13
CA ARG A 11 7.41 14.80 -18.31
C ARG A 11 6.88 13.95 -19.46
N PRO A 12 7.07 14.41 -20.71
CA PRO A 12 6.85 13.52 -21.83
C PRO A 12 7.87 12.39 -21.79
N PHE A 13 7.48 11.23 -22.30
CA PHE A 13 8.46 10.18 -22.53
C PHE A 13 9.55 10.67 -23.51
N THR A 14 10.79 10.26 -23.26
CA THR A 14 11.90 10.43 -24.20
C THR A 14 11.64 9.57 -25.44
N GLY A 15 11.92 10.08 -26.63
CA GLY A 15 11.71 9.32 -27.86
C GLY A 15 12.55 8.03 -27.87
N ILE A 16 11.96 6.94 -28.40
CA ILE A 16 12.66 5.65 -28.47
C ILE A 16 13.87 5.76 -29.41
N SER A 17 15.03 5.38 -28.90
CA SER A 17 16.30 5.41 -29.63
C SER A 17 17.21 4.27 -29.18
N SER A 18 18.38 4.16 -29.79
CA SER A 18 19.40 3.18 -29.37
C SER A 18 19.94 3.41 -27.95
N SER A 19 19.67 4.57 -27.34
CA SER A 19 20.07 4.91 -25.97
C SER A 19 18.93 4.83 -24.95
N THR A 20 17.73 4.38 -25.35
CA THR A 20 16.62 4.18 -24.43
C THR A 20 17.00 3.15 -23.36
N THR A 21 16.80 3.49 -22.09
CA THR A 21 17.22 2.66 -20.96
C THR A 21 16.16 1.61 -20.61
N SER A 22 16.55 0.57 -19.85
CA SER A 22 15.60 -0.41 -19.29
C SER A 22 14.57 0.27 -18.39
N GLU A 23 15.02 1.21 -17.56
CA GLU A 23 14.17 1.99 -16.65
C GLU A 23 13.08 2.77 -17.43
N GLU A 24 13.43 3.40 -18.56
CA GLU A 24 12.47 4.11 -19.40
C GLU A 24 11.43 3.19 -20.08
N LEU A 25 11.79 1.93 -20.32
CA LEU A 25 10.87 0.91 -20.87
C LEU A 25 9.98 0.32 -19.77
N GLU A 26 10.52 0.10 -18.58
CA GLU A 26 9.77 -0.33 -17.39
C GLU A 26 8.71 0.70 -17.01
N GLU A 27 9.03 2.00 -17.05
CA GLU A 27 8.04 3.06 -16.79
C GLU A 27 6.86 3.01 -17.76
N ARG A 28 7.10 2.69 -19.04
CA ARG A 28 6.06 2.56 -20.05
C ARG A 28 5.19 1.33 -19.83
N ILE A 29 5.80 0.21 -19.47
CA ILE A 29 5.11 -1.03 -19.11
C ILE A 29 4.22 -0.77 -17.90
N ASN A 30 4.77 -0.19 -16.83
CA ASN A 30 4.04 0.12 -15.62
C ASN A 30 2.86 1.07 -15.88
N PHE A 31 3.03 2.09 -16.73
CA PHE A 31 1.93 2.94 -17.17
C PHE A 31 0.82 2.15 -17.89
N ALA A 32 1.18 1.29 -18.84
CA ALA A 32 0.20 0.57 -19.62
C ALA A 32 -0.54 -0.49 -18.79
N ASP A 33 0.18 -1.18 -17.91
CA ASP A 33 -0.38 -2.19 -17.02
C ASP A 33 -1.27 -1.56 -15.95
N SER A 34 -0.90 -0.42 -15.35
CA SER A 34 -1.75 0.25 -14.35
C SER A 34 -3.12 0.67 -14.90
N ILE A 35 -3.19 1.01 -16.20
CA ILE A 35 -4.46 1.30 -16.86
C ILE A 35 -5.19 0.02 -17.24
N ARG A 36 -4.49 -0.93 -17.85
CA ARG A 36 -5.07 -2.19 -18.34
C ARG A 36 -5.66 -3.03 -17.21
N LEU A 37 -5.01 -3.04 -16.05
CA LEU A 37 -5.41 -3.79 -14.85
C LEU A 37 -6.33 -2.98 -13.93
N HIS A 38 -6.61 -1.71 -14.25
CA HIS A 38 -7.46 -0.86 -13.42
C HIS A 38 -8.86 -1.47 -13.28
N LEU A 39 -9.31 -1.67 -12.03
CA LEU A 39 -10.55 -2.37 -11.69
C LEU A 39 -11.81 -1.78 -12.36
N ARG A 40 -11.81 -0.47 -12.60
CA ARG A 40 -12.94 0.23 -13.23
C ARG A 40 -12.84 0.36 -14.75
N LEU A 41 -11.78 -0.15 -15.39
CA LEU A 41 -11.59 -0.04 -16.84
C LEU A 41 -12.77 -0.67 -17.57
N ASN A 42 -13.47 0.13 -18.37
CA ASN A 42 -14.61 -0.27 -19.19
C ASN A 42 -14.40 0.20 -20.63
N ALA A 43 -13.24 -0.17 -21.17
CA ALA A 43 -12.82 0.23 -22.51
C ALA A 43 -13.24 -0.82 -23.55
N PRO A 44 -13.33 -0.45 -24.84
CA PRO A 44 -13.47 -1.43 -25.90
C PRO A 44 -12.26 -2.37 -25.97
N GLU A 45 -12.48 -3.61 -26.40
CA GLU A 45 -11.43 -4.63 -26.61
C GLU A 45 -10.23 -4.12 -27.43
N SER A 46 -10.45 -3.20 -28.37
CA SER A 46 -9.37 -2.57 -29.14
C SER A 46 -8.40 -1.79 -28.26
N CYS A 47 -8.88 -1.12 -27.20
CA CYS A 47 -8.04 -0.39 -26.26
C CYS A 47 -7.14 -1.35 -25.46
N TYR A 48 -7.71 -2.45 -24.96
CA TYR A 48 -6.94 -3.51 -24.27
C TYR A 48 -5.84 -4.07 -25.16
N ARG A 49 -6.14 -4.36 -26.43
CA ARG A 49 -5.16 -4.87 -27.39
C ARG A 49 -4.06 -3.86 -27.67
N SER A 50 -4.39 -2.57 -27.80
CA SER A 50 -3.40 -1.51 -28.00
C SER A 50 -2.46 -1.38 -26.80
N LEU A 51 -2.99 -1.39 -25.56
CA LEU A 51 -2.16 -1.38 -24.35
C LEU A 51 -1.28 -2.63 -24.25
N GLN A 52 -1.83 -3.81 -24.54
CA GLN A 52 -1.07 -5.07 -24.53
C GLN A 52 0.03 -5.11 -25.60
N ALA A 53 -0.26 -4.64 -26.81
CA ALA A 53 0.73 -4.54 -27.89
C ALA A 53 1.86 -3.57 -27.51
N TYR A 54 1.51 -2.46 -26.87
CA TYR A 54 2.46 -1.49 -26.34
C TYR A 54 3.37 -2.08 -25.26
N THR A 55 2.81 -2.77 -24.26
CA THR A 55 3.58 -3.49 -23.22
C THR A 55 4.53 -4.51 -23.85
N LYS A 56 4.04 -5.32 -24.79
CA LYS A 56 4.85 -6.35 -25.47
C LYS A 56 5.98 -5.73 -26.30
N ALA A 57 5.73 -4.61 -26.95
CA ALA A 57 6.75 -3.89 -27.70
C ALA A 57 7.86 -3.37 -26.78
N CYS A 58 7.51 -2.82 -25.60
CA CYS A 58 8.50 -2.41 -24.61
C CYS A 58 9.33 -3.59 -24.10
N GLN A 59 8.70 -4.71 -23.76
CA GLN A 59 9.39 -5.94 -23.34
C GLN A 59 10.35 -6.46 -24.41
N THR A 60 9.95 -6.45 -25.68
CA THR A 60 10.81 -6.84 -26.82
C THR A 60 12.08 -5.99 -26.88
N LEU A 61 12.01 -4.70 -26.53
CA LEU A 61 13.17 -3.81 -26.53
C LEU A 61 14.08 -4.02 -25.32
N MET A 62 13.53 -4.46 -24.17
CA MET A 62 14.27 -4.81 -22.95
C MET A 62 15.06 -6.12 -23.08
N GLU A 63 14.56 -7.08 -23.88
CA GLU A 63 15.25 -8.34 -24.10
C GLU A 63 16.66 -8.10 -24.68
N ARG A 64 17.67 -8.70 -24.03
CA ARG A 64 19.07 -8.59 -24.46
C ARG A 64 19.21 -8.99 -25.93
N PRO A 65 19.94 -8.21 -26.75
CA PRO A 65 20.23 -8.57 -28.12
C PRO A 65 20.93 -9.92 -28.19
N SER A 66 20.21 -10.96 -28.57
CA SER A 66 20.81 -12.22 -28.99
C SER A 66 21.29 -12.06 -30.44
N ALA A 67 22.30 -12.83 -30.84
CA ALA A 67 22.78 -12.85 -32.22
C ALA A 67 21.70 -13.22 -33.27
N ALA A 68 20.53 -13.65 -32.83
CA ALA A 68 19.37 -14.00 -33.64
C ALA A 68 18.18 -13.02 -33.48
N GLN A 69 18.31 -11.94 -32.70
CA GLN A 69 17.25 -10.93 -32.63
C GLN A 69 17.07 -10.30 -34.01
N ASN A 70 15.90 -10.55 -34.58
CA ASN A 70 15.51 -10.05 -35.89
C ASN A 70 15.43 -8.52 -35.80
N THR A 71 16.32 -7.79 -36.49
CA THR A 71 16.28 -6.31 -36.58
C THR A 71 14.87 -5.80 -36.89
N GLN A 72 14.14 -6.56 -37.70
CA GLN A 72 12.73 -6.32 -38.04
C GLN A 72 11.79 -6.32 -36.83
N ALA A 73 12.00 -7.20 -35.83
CA ALA A 73 11.17 -7.26 -34.63
C ALA A 73 11.40 -6.04 -33.73
N ARG A 74 12.65 -5.57 -33.61
CA ARG A 74 12.97 -4.34 -32.89
C ARG A 74 12.41 -3.11 -33.59
N GLU A 75 12.58 -3.01 -34.91
CA GLU A 75 11.99 -1.92 -35.71
C GLU A 75 10.46 -1.89 -35.58
N SER A 76 9.82 -3.06 -35.62
CA SER A 76 8.37 -3.19 -35.41
C SER A 76 7.96 -2.75 -34.00
N ALA A 77 8.70 -3.14 -32.97
CA ALA A 77 8.45 -2.71 -31.59
C ALA A 77 8.58 -1.19 -31.42
N VAL A 78 9.61 -0.58 -32.00
CA VAL A 78 9.79 0.89 -32.01
C VAL A 78 8.62 1.58 -32.72
N ALA A 79 8.17 1.04 -33.85
CA ALA A 79 7.01 1.58 -34.58
C ALA A 79 5.73 1.48 -33.76
N GLU A 80 5.49 0.34 -33.09
CA GLU A 80 4.32 0.12 -32.24
C GLU A 80 4.26 1.10 -31.07
N ILE A 81 5.38 1.29 -30.36
CA ILE A 81 5.50 2.26 -29.26
C ILE A 81 5.19 3.68 -29.76
N ASN A 82 5.84 4.09 -30.85
CA ASN A 82 5.64 5.42 -31.41
C ASN A 82 4.20 5.64 -31.91
N ASN A 83 3.56 4.62 -32.49
CA ASN A 83 2.18 4.72 -32.96
C ASN A 83 1.22 4.89 -31.79
N PHE A 84 1.41 4.11 -30.72
CA PHE A 84 0.61 4.24 -29.51
C PHE A 84 0.81 5.61 -28.85
N GLU A 85 2.05 6.02 -28.59
CA GLU A 85 2.36 7.32 -27.97
C GLU A 85 1.79 8.50 -28.79
N LYS A 86 1.87 8.45 -30.12
CA LYS A 86 1.24 9.46 -30.99
C LYS A 86 -0.28 9.45 -30.92
N SER A 87 -0.90 8.28 -30.78
CA SER A 87 -2.36 8.16 -30.71
C SER A 87 -2.95 8.82 -29.47
N ILE A 88 -2.16 8.95 -28.40
CA ILE A 88 -2.55 9.57 -27.14
C ILE A 88 -2.13 11.04 -27.00
N GLU A 89 -1.54 11.64 -28.04
CA GLU A 89 -1.25 13.07 -28.09
C GLU A 89 -2.54 13.86 -28.33
N SER A 90 -3.05 14.58 -27.32
CA SER A 90 -4.24 15.43 -27.49
C SER A 90 -3.89 16.88 -27.85
N LYS A 91 -2.82 17.46 -27.26
CA LYS A 91 -2.36 18.86 -27.45
C LYS A 91 -0.85 19.05 -27.23
N GLY A 92 -0.05 18.11 -27.69
CA GLY A 92 1.40 18.06 -27.49
C GLY A 92 1.87 16.66 -27.11
N PRO A 93 3.17 16.48 -26.83
CA PRO A 93 3.73 15.18 -26.46
C PRO A 93 3.01 14.59 -25.25
N ALA A 94 2.71 13.29 -25.29
CA ALA A 94 2.07 12.58 -24.20
C ALA A 94 2.89 12.69 -22.92
N ARG A 95 2.30 13.20 -21.83
CA ARG A 95 2.96 13.43 -20.55
C ARG A 95 2.60 12.33 -19.57
N LEU A 96 3.47 11.32 -19.46
CA LEU A 96 3.20 10.10 -18.71
C LEU A 96 4.39 9.63 -17.86
N CYS A 97 5.56 10.24 -18.04
CA CYS A 97 6.75 9.93 -17.26
C CYS A 97 6.75 10.75 -15.96
N PHE A 98 6.46 10.08 -14.84
CA PHE A 98 6.59 10.65 -13.50
C PHE A 98 8.04 10.50 -13.04
N ASP A 99 8.63 11.58 -12.52
CA ASP A 99 9.98 11.49 -11.97
C ASP A 99 10.02 10.65 -10.68
N LEU A 100 11.18 10.06 -10.41
CA LEU A 100 11.38 9.18 -9.25
C LEU A 100 11.04 9.88 -7.93
N ALA A 101 11.41 11.16 -7.76
CA ALA A 101 11.14 11.87 -6.51
C ALA A 101 9.64 12.07 -6.26
N THR A 102 8.86 12.32 -7.32
CA THR A 102 7.40 12.37 -7.26
C THR A 102 6.80 11.00 -6.92
N LYS A 103 7.23 9.93 -7.58
CA LYS A 103 6.75 8.56 -7.29
C LYS A 103 7.06 8.14 -5.86
N THR A 104 8.32 8.27 -5.44
CA THR A 104 8.76 7.94 -4.07
C THR A 104 7.97 8.74 -3.04
N LYS A 105 7.88 10.07 -3.20
CA LYS A 105 7.18 10.86 -2.20
C LYS A 105 5.70 10.53 -2.12
N MET A 106 5.05 10.34 -3.27
CA MET A 106 3.64 9.99 -3.31
C MET A 106 3.38 8.59 -2.74
N GLY A 107 4.29 7.64 -2.97
CA GLY A 107 4.27 6.33 -2.34
C GLY A 107 4.37 6.42 -0.82
N GLU A 108 5.32 7.19 -0.28
CA GLU A 108 5.44 7.43 1.17
C GLU A 108 4.16 8.05 1.77
N GLU A 109 3.54 8.99 1.07
CA GLU A 109 2.29 9.61 1.53
C GLU A 109 1.14 8.62 1.50
N LEU A 110 1.07 7.77 0.47
CA LEU A 110 0.07 6.71 0.34
C LEU A 110 0.20 5.67 1.45
N ASP A 111 1.43 5.23 1.75
CA ASP A 111 1.72 4.35 2.89
C ASP A 111 1.27 4.97 4.20
N ASN A 112 1.63 6.24 4.46
CA ASN A 112 1.18 6.95 5.66
C ASN A 112 -0.35 7.09 5.74
N LEU A 113 -1.01 7.32 4.60
CA LEU A 113 -2.47 7.43 4.54
C LEU A 113 -3.16 6.13 4.97
N HIS A 114 -2.66 4.99 4.48
CA HIS A 114 -3.16 3.67 4.83
C HIS A 114 -2.77 3.24 6.25
N ASP A 115 -1.58 3.62 6.72
CA ASP A 115 -1.17 3.40 8.10
C ASP A 115 -2.03 4.15 9.11
N MET A 116 -2.33 5.42 8.82
CA MET A 116 -3.25 6.22 9.63
C MET A 116 -4.66 5.66 9.59
N TRP A 117 -5.09 5.12 8.45
CA TRP A 117 -6.39 4.49 8.33
C TRP A 117 -6.51 3.22 9.17
N ALA A 118 -5.52 2.34 9.08
CA ALA A 118 -5.43 1.17 9.93
C ALA A 118 -5.37 1.57 11.40
N PHE A 119 -4.53 2.54 11.78
CA PHE A 119 -4.50 3.05 13.15
C PHE A 119 -5.90 3.46 13.62
N ALA A 120 -6.61 4.32 12.87
CA ALA A 120 -7.94 4.78 13.28
C ALA A 120 -8.95 3.64 13.47
N ARG A 121 -8.80 2.56 12.70
CA ARG A 121 -9.66 1.38 12.79
C ARG A 121 -9.31 0.48 13.98
N TYR A 122 -8.02 0.22 14.22
CA TYR A 122 -7.57 -0.64 15.33
C TYR A 122 -7.57 0.10 16.67
N GLU A 123 -7.29 1.41 16.68
CA GLU A 123 -7.19 2.23 17.90
C GLU A 123 -8.41 2.03 18.78
N LYS A 124 -9.61 2.04 18.20
CA LYS A 124 -10.82 1.91 19.01
C LYS A 124 -10.86 0.58 19.77
N TYR A 125 -10.24 -0.49 19.29
CA TYR A 125 -10.19 -1.79 19.97
C TYR A 125 -9.00 -1.96 20.92
N LEU A 126 -8.02 -1.05 20.91
CA LEU A 126 -6.84 -1.15 21.78
C LEU A 126 -7.22 -1.12 23.28
N PRO A 127 -6.43 -1.82 24.14
CA PRO A 127 -6.56 -1.74 25.58
C PRO A 127 -6.48 -0.30 26.11
N ALA A 128 -7.21 -0.02 27.20
CA ALA A 128 -7.26 1.32 27.79
C ALA A 128 -5.87 1.85 28.21
N SER A 129 -5.02 0.99 28.77
CA SER A 129 -3.65 1.36 29.16
C SER A 129 -2.82 1.88 27.97
N VAL A 130 -2.90 1.21 26.82
CA VAL A 130 -2.19 1.62 25.60
C VAL A 130 -2.66 3.00 25.13
N LYS A 131 -3.98 3.27 25.23
CA LYS A 131 -4.55 4.58 24.86
C LYS A 131 -4.19 5.69 25.83
N GLU A 132 -4.04 5.37 27.11
CA GLU A 132 -3.62 6.33 28.15
C GLU A 132 -2.15 6.71 27.99
N ASP A 133 -1.30 5.75 27.60
CA ASP A 133 0.14 5.95 27.43
C ASP A 133 0.49 6.63 26.10
N ALA A 134 -0.23 6.33 25.02
CA ALA A 134 0.07 6.82 23.66
C ALA A 134 0.24 8.36 23.56
N PRO A 135 -0.60 9.22 24.18
CA PRO A 135 -0.44 10.68 24.12
C PRO A 135 0.85 11.21 24.73
N SER A 136 1.47 10.46 25.65
CA SER A 136 2.72 10.85 26.30
C SER A 136 3.96 10.60 25.44
N HIS A 137 3.82 9.78 24.39
CA HIS A 137 4.91 9.39 23.51
C HIS A 137 5.36 10.57 22.61
N PRO A 138 6.67 10.74 22.33
CA PRO A 138 7.16 11.81 21.47
C PRO A 138 6.52 11.87 20.08
N SER A 139 6.16 10.72 19.49
CA SER A 139 5.54 10.65 18.16
C SER A 139 4.05 11.04 18.14
N ALA A 140 3.36 11.05 19.29
CA ALA A 140 1.98 11.54 19.38
C ALA A 140 1.85 13.06 19.20
N LYS A 141 2.98 13.77 19.05
CA LYS A 141 3.05 15.22 18.89
C LYS A 141 2.93 15.68 17.44
N ALA A 142 2.65 14.78 16.49
CA ALA A 142 2.41 15.14 15.11
C ALA A 142 1.17 16.04 15.00
N ALA A 143 1.36 17.28 14.51
CA ALA A 143 0.27 18.26 14.43
C ALA A 143 -0.74 17.96 13.30
N ASP A 144 -0.32 17.22 12.27
CA ASP A 144 -1.15 16.82 11.12
C ASP A 144 -0.81 15.37 10.75
N PRO A 145 -1.24 14.36 11.52
CA PRO A 145 -0.85 12.96 11.30
C PRO A 145 -1.42 12.38 10.01
N TRP A 146 -2.58 12.87 9.58
CA TRP A 146 -3.21 12.53 8.31
C TRP A 146 -2.59 13.22 7.11
N HIS A 147 -1.61 14.12 7.31
CA HIS A 147 -0.97 14.90 6.26
C HIS A 147 -2.00 15.66 5.39
N LYS A 148 -3.05 16.21 6.00
CA LYS A 148 -4.12 16.94 5.30
C LYS A 148 -3.59 18.11 4.48
N ALA A 149 -2.49 18.74 4.91
CA ALA A 149 -1.83 19.79 4.15
C ALA A 149 -1.29 19.30 2.78
N PHE A 150 -0.93 18.02 2.66
CA PHE A 150 -0.54 17.37 1.40
C PHE A 150 -1.77 16.95 0.58
N TRP A 151 -2.73 16.26 1.21
CA TRP A 151 -3.87 15.67 0.51
C TRP A 151 -4.91 16.66 0.02
N LYS A 152 -5.08 17.81 0.69
CA LYS A 152 -6.04 18.84 0.28
C LYS A 152 -5.79 19.39 -1.13
N PRO A 153 -4.58 19.88 -1.49
CA PRO A 153 -4.32 20.28 -2.87
C PRO A 153 -4.31 19.11 -3.86
N PHE A 154 -3.99 17.89 -3.42
CA PHE A 154 -4.08 16.68 -4.25
C PHE A 154 -5.53 16.38 -4.66
N ASN A 155 -6.45 16.34 -3.69
CA ASN A 155 -7.87 16.13 -3.91
C ASN A 155 -8.46 17.16 -4.89
N GLY A 156 -8.10 18.45 -4.74
CA GLY A 156 -8.56 19.48 -5.66
C GLY A 156 -8.13 19.27 -7.12
N ARG A 157 -7.02 18.56 -7.38
CA ARG A 157 -6.62 18.17 -8.74
C ARG A 157 -7.37 16.95 -9.23
N LEU A 158 -7.57 15.95 -8.39
CA LEU A 158 -8.45 14.82 -8.74
C LEU A 158 -9.83 15.34 -9.14
N GLU A 159 -10.42 16.25 -8.38
CA GLU A 159 -11.71 16.86 -8.74
C GLU A 159 -11.68 17.56 -10.11
N ALA A 160 -10.59 18.26 -10.43
CA ALA A 160 -10.41 18.94 -11.72
C ALA A 160 -10.17 17.98 -12.90
N GLU A 161 -9.55 16.82 -12.65
CA GLU A 161 -9.16 15.82 -13.66
C GLU A 161 -10.22 14.72 -13.86
N ALA A 162 -11.26 14.67 -13.02
CA ALA A 162 -12.22 13.56 -12.96
C ALA A 162 -12.92 13.27 -14.29
N GLU A 163 -13.29 14.31 -15.05
CA GLU A 163 -13.94 14.13 -16.36
C GLU A 163 -12.97 13.50 -17.38
N ALA A 164 -11.71 13.94 -17.39
CA ALA A 164 -10.68 13.40 -18.27
C ALA A 164 -10.35 11.95 -17.90
N PHE A 165 -10.25 11.64 -16.60
CA PHE A 165 -10.02 10.27 -16.18
C PHE A 165 -11.17 9.34 -16.54
N ASN A 166 -12.43 9.77 -16.39
CA ASN A 166 -13.58 9.01 -16.86
C ASN A 166 -13.47 8.69 -18.36
N LYS A 167 -13.06 9.65 -19.19
CA LYS A 167 -12.81 9.40 -20.62
C LYS A 167 -11.78 8.30 -20.84
N VAL A 168 -10.65 8.32 -20.11
CA VAL A 168 -9.61 7.28 -20.17
C VAL A 168 -10.17 5.91 -19.79
N ILE A 169 -10.95 5.83 -18.71
CA ILE A 169 -11.57 4.59 -18.24
C ILE A 169 -12.55 3.99 -19.26
N PHE A 170 -13.18 4.83 -20.10
CA PHE A 170 -14.00 4.39 -21.23
C PHE A 170 -13.20 4.23 -22.55
N GLY A 171 -11.87 4.19 -22.47
CA GLY A 171 -10.97 3.96 -23.62
C GLY A 171 -10.80 5.15 -24.56
N GLN A 172 -11.19 6.36 -24.14
CA GLN A 172 -11.01 7.58 -24.93
C GLN A 172 -9.66 8.23 -24.61
N ASN A 173 -9.09 8.92 -25.60
CA ASN A 173 -7.83 9.63 -25.42
C ASN A 173 -8.01 10.92 -24.59
N ALA A 174 -7.71 10.84 -23.30
CA ALA A 174 -7.61 12.00 -22.41
C ALA A 174 -6.45 11.85 -21.39
N PHE A 175 -5.47 10.98 -21.66
CA PHE A 175 -4.40 10.63 -20.71
C PHE A 175 -3.60 11.85 -20.22
N SER A 176 -3.28 12.79 -21.12
CA SER A 176 -2.51 13.99 -20.77
C SER A 176 -3.30 15.01 -19.94
N GLU A 177 -4.62 14.82 -19.79
CA GLU A 177 -5.52 15.72 -19.07
C GLU A 177 -5.82 15.22 -17.64
N CYS A 178 -5.38 13.99 -17.29
CA CYS A 178 -5.59 13.41 -15.96
C CYS A 178 -4.33 12.78 -15.32
N PRO A 179 -3.16 13.45 -15.34
CA PRO A 179 -1.93 12.85 -14.84
C PRO A 179 -1.95 12.49 -13.34
N THR A 180 -2.71 13.21 -12.52
CA THR A 180 -2.80 12.95 -11.08
C THR A 180 -3.52 11.62 -10.83
N TYR A 181 -4.59 11.34 -11.58
CA TYR A 181 -5.27 10.04 -11.54
C TYR A 181 -4.38 8.89 -12.02
N LEU A 182 -3.64 9.09 -13.12
CA LEU A 182 -2.76 8.05 -13.67
C LEU A 182 -1.63 7.70 -12.68
N LEU A 183 -1.06 8.70 -12.00
CA LEU A 183 -0.08 8.47 -10.94
C LEU A 183 -0.69 7.70 -9.77
N LEU A 184 -1.87 8.10 -9.31
CA LEU A 184 -2.54 7.41 -8.21
C LEU A 184 -2.84 5.96 -8.58
N ALA A 185 -3.29 5.69 -9.80
CA ALA A 185 -3.64 4.34 -10.27
C ALA A 185 -2.40 3.45 -10.30
N LEU A 186 -1.28 3.98 -10.82
CA LEU A 186 0.01 3.32 -10.79
C LEU A 186 0.45 2.97 -9.36
N LEU A 187 0.35 3.92 -8.43
CA LEU A 187 0.82 3.70 -7.07
C LEU A 187 -0.11 2.79 -6.27
N CYS A 188 -1.42 2.81 -6.51
CA CYS A 188 -2.33 1.86 -5.87
C CYS A 188 -1.99 0.42 -6.27
N ASP A 189 -1.67 0.19 -7.54
CA ASP A 189 -1.21 -1.11 -8.03
C ASP A 189 0.15 -1.51 -7.42
N GLN A 190 1.13 -0.61 -7.41
CA GLN A 190 2.47 -0.87 -6.86
C GLN A 190 2.48 -1.13 -5.34
N HIS A 191 1.64 -0.41 -4.59
CA HIS A 191 1.54 -0.54 -3.14
C HIS A 191 0.47 -1.55 -2.71
N THR A 192 -0.20 -2.22 -3.66
CA THR A 192 -1.26 -3.21 -3.40
C THR A 192 -2.38 -2.67 -2.50
N VAL A 193 -2.76 -1.39 -2.69
CA VAL A 193 -3.83 -0.75 -1.92
C VAL A 193 -5.10 -0.58 -2.75
N ASP A 194 -6.25 -0.64 -2.08
CA ASP A 194 -7.54 -0.53 -2.76
C ASP A 194 -7.79 0.89 -3.29
N TRP A 195 -8.11 0.98 -4.58
CA TRP A 195 -8.34 2.23 -5.30
C TRP A 195 -9.49 3.07 -4.72
N ASP A 196 -10.61 2.43 -4.41
CA ASP A 196 -11.83 3.12 -3.98
C ASP A 196 -11.68 3.63 -2.56
N GLU A 197 -11.14 2.80 -1.67
CA GLU A 197 -10.76 3.19 -0.32
C GLU A 197 -9.73 4.33 -0.34
N THR A 198 -8.71 4.23 -1.20
CA THR A 198 -7.71 5.29 -1.33
C THR A 198 -8.34 6.62 -1.73
N LEU A 199 -9.28 6.63 -2.68
CA LEU A 199 -10.01 7.84 -3.06
C LEU A 199 -10.86 8.39 -1.90
N GLU A 200 -11.54 7.54 -1.14
CA GLU A 200 -12.32 7.95 0.04
C GLU A 200 -11.43 8.55 1.12
N LEU A 201 -10.26 7.96 1.39
CA LEU A 201 -9.29 8.48 2.35
C LEU A 201 -8.71 9.83 1.91
N ILE A 202 -8.39 9.99 0.62
CA ILE A 202 -7.95 11.28 0.08
C ILE A 202 -9.05 12.34 0.22
N GLN A 203 -10.31 11.98 -0.03
CA GLN A 203 -11.45 12.87 0.17
C GLN A 203 -11.63 13.24 1.64
N TYR A 204 -11.50 12.29 2.57
CA TYR A 204 -11.53 12.54 4.01
C TYR A 204 -10.47 13.57 4.43
N CYS A 205 -9.26 13.47 3.87
CA CYS A 205 -8.19 14.42 4.15
C CYS A 205 -8.37 15.76 3.42
N GLY A 206 -8.98 15.77 2.24
CA GLY A 206 -9.03 16.93 1.35
C GLY A 206 -10.32 17.75 1.36
N ARG A 207 -11.43 17.18 1.84
CA ARG A 207 -12.77 17.80 1.82
C ARG A 207 -13.35 17.90 3.22
N GLU A 208 -13.85 19.09 3.57
CA GLU A 208 -14.55 19.29 4.85
C GLU A 208 -15.85 18.48 4.90
N GLY A 209 -16.06 17.77 6.01
CA GLY A 209 -17.25 16.95 6.24
C GLY A 209 -17.27 15.60 5.53
N ALA A 210 -16.19 15.20 4.84
CA ALA A 210 -16.04 13.83 4.37
C ALA A 210 -15.85 12.87 5.56
N GLU A 211 -16.47 11.70 5.48
CA GLU A 211 -16.37 10.64 6.48
C GLU A 211 -15.24 9.67 6.11
N LEU A 212 -14.70 8.96 7.10
CA LEU A 212 -13.82 7.82 6.85
C LEU A 212 -14.59 6.67 6.18
N PRO A 213 -13.90 5.78 5.44
CA PRO A 213 -14.52 4.60 4.84
C PRO A 213 -15.31 3.78 5.86
N LYS A 214 -16.49 3.26 5.48
CA LYS A 214 -17.42 2.53 6.38
C LYS A 214 -17.06 1.06 6.60
N ALA A 215 -15.81 0.68 6.39
CA ALA A 215 -15.36 -0.71 6.37
C ALA A 215 -14.75 -1.14 7.72
N ASP A 216 -15.56 -1.15 8.78
CA ASP A 216 -15.13 -1.61 10.11
C ASP A 216 -15.50 -3.09 10.37
N PHE A 217 -14.70 -3.77 11.21
CA PHE A 217 -14.89 -5.19 11.53
C PHE A 217 -16.28 -5.49 12.11
N THR A 218 -16.80 -4.59 12.95
CA THR A 218 -18.11 -4.77 13.59
C THR A 218 -19.25 -4.78 12.57
N ASP A 219 -19.12 -4.01 11.48
CA ASP A 219 -20.13 -3.94 10.43
C ASP A 219 -20.21 -5.27 9.67
N TYR A 220 -19.06 -5.87 9.33
CA TYR A 220 -19.02 -7.20 8.69
C TYR A 220 -19.56 -8.30 9.60
N LEU A 221 -19.23 -8.27 10.90
CA LEU A 221 -19.73 -9.25 11.88
C LEU A 221 -21.25 -9.15 12.03
N THR A 222 -21.78 -7.93 12.19
CA THR A 222 -23.22 -7.68 12.33
C THR A 222 -23.98 -8.07 11.06
N ALA A 223 -23.40 -7.81 9.89
CA ALA A 223 -23.96 -8.21 8.59
C ALA A 223 -23.79 -9.71 8.27
N ARG A 224 -22.99 -10.44 9.06
CA ARG A 224 -22.57 -11.82 8.80
C ARG A 224 -21.88 -12.00 7.45
N ASP A 225 -21.13 -10.99 7.03
CA ASP A 225 -20.40 -10.96 5.77
C ASP A 225 -18.98 -11.53 5.94
N VAL A 226 -18.88 -12.86 5.87
CA VAL A 226 -17.61 -13.59 6.02
C VAL A 226 -16.62 -13.21 4.92
N ALA A 227 -17.09 -13.13 3.67
CA ALA A 227 -16.24 -12.85 2.51
C ALA A 227 -15.72 -11.40 2.54
N GLY A 228 -16.58 -10.45 2.92
CA GLY A 228 -16.18 -9.06 3.11
C GLY A 228 -15.13 -8.90 4.22
N LEU A 229 -15.31 -9.60 5.35
CA LEU A 229 -14.32 -9.59 6.44
C LEU A 229 -12.99 -10.22 6.02
N ALA A 230 -13.00 -11.36 5.33
CA ALA A 230 -11.78 -12.00 4.83
C ALA A 230 -11.03 -11.06 3.89
N THR A 231 -11.72 -10.47 2.91
CA THR A 231 -11.16 -9.48 1.97
C THR A 231 -10.58 -8.26 2.69
N ARG A 232 -11.26 -7.77 3.73
CA ARG A 232 -10.78 -6.65 4.55
C ARG A 232 -9.47 -6.98 5.27
N LEU A 233 -9.39 -8.17 5.87
CA LEU A 233 -8.24 -8.61 6.65
C LEU A 233 -7.04 -8.90 5.76
N ASP A 234 -7.24 -9.55 4.61
CA ASP A 234 -6.21 -9.74 3.59
C ASP A 234 -5.63 -8.40 3.09
N ARG A 235 -6.48 -7.39 2.87
CA ARG A 235 -6.03 -6.03 2.51
C ARG A 235 -5.24 -5.36 3.62
N ASP A 236 -5.67 -5.51 4.87
CA ASP A 236 -4.96 -4.94 6.02
C ASP A 236 -3.57 -5.60 6.18
N GLU A 237 -3.46 -6.92 5.95
CA GLU A 237 -2.20 -7.66 5.95
C GLU A 237 -1.26 -7.22 4.81
N ASN A 238 -1.80 -7.07 3.59
CA ASN A 238 -1.03 -6.69 2.41
C ASN A 238 -0.62 -5.19 2.35
N SER A 239 -1.19 -4.34 3.21
CA SER A 239 -0.91 -2.90 3.27
C SER A 239 0.04 -2.48 4.39
N ILE A 240 0.80 -3.41 4.99
CA ILE A 240 1.75 -3.10 6.06
C ILE A 240 2.97 -2.34 5.50
N SER A 241 3.07 -1.04 5.83
CA SER A 241 4.31 -0.29 5.69
C SER A 241 5.04 -0.23 7.02
N LEU A 242 6.20 -0.88 7.13
CA LEU A 242 7.06 -0.81 8.33
C LEU A 242 7.91 0.47 8.38
N SER A 243 7.72 1.38 7.43
CA SER A 243 8.53 2.59 7.27
C SER A 243 8.16 3.74 8.21
N THR A 244 7.02 3.63 8.92
CA THR A 244 6.48 4.72 9.75
C THR A 244 6.89 4.55 11.21
N GLU A 245 7.61 5.54 11.75
CA GLU A 245 7.81 5.72 13.18
C GLU A 245 6.45 5.77 13.90
N TYR A 246 6.31 5.10 15.05
CA TYR A 246 5.14 5.05 15.95
C TYR A 246 3.94 5.92 15.53
N VAL A 247 2.95 5.32 14.86
CA VAL A 247 1.72 6.00 14.42
C VAL A 247 0.96 6.53 15.65
N MET A 248 0.88 7.85 15.79
CA MET A 248 0.14 8.52 16.89
C MET A 248 0.51 8.05 18.30
N GLY A 249 1.77 7.63 18.52
CA GLY A 249 2.23 7.11 19.81
C GLY A 249 1.93 5.62 20.03
N VAL A 250 1.23 4.97 19.10
CA VAL A 250 1.05 3.52 19.07
C VAL A 250 2.16 2.89 18.22
N GLY A 251 2.76 1.80 18.71
CA GLY A 251 3.86 1.14 18.01
C GLY A 251 3.42 0.56 16.66
N THR A 252 4.16 0.86 15.60
CA THR A 252 3.95 0.28 14.25
C THR A 252 4.01 -1.24 14.29
N MET A 253 4.88 -1.81 15.14
CA MET A 253 4.94 -3.25 15.39
C MET A 253 3.65 -3.80 15.99
N LEU A 254 2.97 -3.06 16.87
CA LEU A 254 1.69 -3.48 17.45
C LEU A 254 0.59 -3.50 16.38
N LEU A 255 0.52 -2.46 15.55
CA LEU A 255 -0.45 -2.43 14.44
C LEU A 255 -0.15 -3.52 13.40
N ALA A 256 1.12 -3.73 13.06
CA ALA A 256 1.55 -4.82 12.18
C ALA A 256 1.18 -6.19 12.75
N TYR A 257 1.41 -6.41 14.06
CA TYR A 257 1.02 -7.65 14.74
C TYR A 257 -0.48 -7.94 14.57
N PHE A 258 -1.35 -6.95 14.81
CA PHE A 258 -2.78 -7.17 14.61
C PHE A 258 -3.16 -7.45 13.15
N ARG A 259 -2.57 -6.72 12.19
CA ARG A 259 -2.84 -6.93 10.76
C ARG A 259 -2.43 -8.33 10.30
N MET A 260 -1.34 -8.88 10.82
CA MET A 260 -0.84 -10.21 10.47
C MET A 260 -1.59 -11.35 11.19
N HIS A 261 -1.91 -11.19 12.47
CA HIS A 261 -2.43 -12.31 13.28
C HIS A 261 -3.96 -12.33 13.42
N LEU A 262 -4.65 -11.21 13.15
CA LEU A 262 -6.12 -11.21 13.17
C LEU A 262 -6.74 -12.10 12.08
N PRO A 263 -6.22 -12.13 10.82
CA PRO A 263 -6.62 -13.13 9.84
C PRO A 263 -6.49 -14.56 10.39
N GLU A 264 -5.33 -14.92 10.93
CA GLU A 264 -5.05 -16.25 11.47
C GLU A 264 -5.95 -16.59 12.67
N ALA A 265 -6.28 -15.63 13.52
CA ALA A 265 -7.16 -15.85 14.66
C ALA A 265 -8.60 -16.18 14.26
N LEU A 266 -9.05 -15.69 13.09
CA LEU A 266 -10.43 -15.78 12.63
C LEU A 266 -10.64 -16.79 11.49
N PHE A 267 -9.60 -17.10 10.72
CA PHE A 267 -9.66 -17.96 9.54
C PHE A 267 -8.59 -19.06 9.54
N GLU A 268 -8.90 -20.17 8.87
CA GLU A 268 -7.92 -21.12 8.36
C GLU A 268 -7.35 -20.57 7.06
N VAL A 269 -6.11 -20.05 7.13
CA VAL A 269 -5.40 -19.41 6.02
C VAL A 269 -4.57 -20.48 5.32
N ASP A 270 -5.23 -21.35 4.56
CA ASP A 270 -4.58 -22.40 3.75
C ASP A 270 -4.10 -21.82 2.40
N GLY A 271 -3.19 -20.84 2.42
CA GLY A 271 -2.61 -20.22 1.22
C GLY A 271 -2.98 -18.75 1.00
N ALA A 272 -2.56 -18.21 -0.14
CA ALA A 272 -2.64 -16.77 -0.45
C ALA A 272 -3.98 -16.32 -1.07
N ASP A 273 -4.88 -17.25 -1.43
CA ASP A 273 -6.18 -16.89 -2.00
C ASP A 273 -7.21 -16.69 -0.89
N VAL A 274 -7.58 -15.42 -0.66
CA VAL A 274 -8.59 -15.02 0.34
C VAL A 274 -9.96 -15.68 0.13
N THR A 275 -10.27 -16.12 -1.09
CA THR A 275 -11.54 -16.79 -1.40
C THR A 275 -11.59 -18.23 -0.89
N GLU A 276 -10.43 -18.81 -0.53
CA GLU A 276 -10.30 -20.16 0.01
C GLU A 276 -10.27 -20.19 1.55
N TRP A 277 -10.19 -19.03 2.20
CA TRP A 277 -10.12 -18.91 3.66
C TRP A 277 -11.39 -19.43 4.33
N LYS A 278 -11.25 -20.34 5.29
CA LYS A 278 -12.39 -20.93 6.01
C LYS A 278 -12.56 -20.28 7.38
N PRO A 279 -13.77 -19.88 7.79
CA PRO A 279 -13.98 -19.29 9.10
C PRO A 279 -13.71 -20.31 10.21
N LYS A 280 -12.87 -19.94 11.19
CA LYS A 280 -12.67 -20.72 12.42
C LYS A 280 -13.88 -20.61 13.33
N GLN A 281 -13.99 -21.54 14.29
CA GLN A 281 -15.07 -21.54 15.28
C GLN A 281 -15.20 -20.20 16.01
N ARG A 282 -14.07 -19.56 16.35
CA ARG A 282 -14.04 -18.24 16.98
C ARG A 282 -14.80 -17.18 16.17
N LEU A 283 -14.63 -17.15 14.84
CA LEU A 283 -15.37 -16.22 13.97
C LEU A 283 -16.86 -16.58 13.90
N LEU A 284 -17.19 -17.87 13.81
CA LEU A 284 -18.58 -18.33 13.81
C LEU A 284 -19.30 -17.93 15.09
N ASP A 285 -18.63 -18.03 16.24
CA ASP A 285 -19.17 -17.61 17.54
C ASP A 285 -19.40 -16.09 17.59
N LEU A 286 -18.45 -15.30 17.08
CA LEU A 286 -18.59 -13.84 16.98
C LEU A 286 -19.78 -13.44 16.11
N MET A 287 -19.99 -14.10 14.97
CA MET A 287 -21.12 -13.81 14.06
C MET A 287 -22.47 -14.32 14.58
N ALA A 288 -22.46 -15.26 15.52
CA ALA A 288 -23.67 -15.79 16.15
C ALA A 288 -24.24 -14.86 17.23
N LEU A 289 -23.45 -13.89 17.71
CA LEU A 289 -23.89 -12.87 18.66
C LEU A 289 -25.10 -12.10 18.13
N GLN A 290 -26.02 -11.78 19.03
CA GLN A 290 -27.17 -10.92 18.71
C GLN A 290 -26.82 -9.44 18.90
N ASP A 291 -25.99 -9.16 19.91
CA ASP A 291 -25.46 -7.86 20.29
C ASP A 291 -24.06 -8.01 20.92
N GLY A 292 -23.37 -6.90 21.17
CA GLY A 292 -22.06 -6.92 21.83
C GLY A 292 -20.84 -7.21 20.94
N HIS A 293 -21.01 -7.24 19.61
CA HIS A 293 -19.91 -7.46 18.65
C HIS A 293 -18.69 -6.57 18.90
N GLU A 294 -18.90 -5.28 19.18
CA GLU A 294 -17.80 -4.35 19.46
C GLU A 294 -17.01 -4.75 20.72
N GLN A 295 -17.71 -5.17 21.78
CA GLN A 295 -17.06 -5.62 23.01
C GLN A 295 -16.30 -6.93 22.79
N ALA A 296 -16.90 -7.87 22.05
CA ALA A 296 -16.24 -9.13 21.71
C ALA A 296 -14.98 -8.92 20.86
N MET A 297 -14.99 -7.95 19.93
CA MET A 297 -13.80 -7.54 19.18
C MET A 297 -12.75 -6.87 20.07
N ARG A 298 -13.15 -6.03 21.03
CA ARG A 298 -12.22 -5.48 22.03
C ARG A 298 -11.56 -6.58 22.86
N ASP A 299 -12.34 -7.58 23.27
CA ASP A 299 -11.82 -8.70 24.05
C ASP A 299 -10.83 -9.53 23.22
N LEU A 300 -11.14 -9.83 21.96
CA LEU A 300 -10.22 -10.52 21.04
C LEU A 300 -8.90 -9.76 20.86
N ILE A 301 -8.95 -8.46 20.53
CA ILE A 301 -7.74 -7.65 20.33
C ILE A 301 -6.94 -7.52 21.64
N ARG A 302 -7.61 -7.46 22.79
CA ARG A 302 -6.95 -7.48 24.10
C ARG A 302 -6.24 -8.80 24.36
N ASP A 303 -6.87 -9.92 24.06
CA ASP A 303 -6.28 -11.25 24.24
C ASP A 303 -5.04 -11.39 23.35
N MET A 304 -5.14 -11.00 22.07
CA MET A 304 -4.00 -10.94 21.15
C MET A 304 -2.88 -10.01 21.63
N PHE A 305 -3.22 -8.85 22.21
CA PHE A 305 -2.22 -7.95 22.80
C PHE A 305 -1.47 -8.63 23.94
N TYR A 306 -2.17 -9.35 24.82
CA TYR A 306 -1.53 -10.07 25.91
C TYR A 306 -0.71 -11.26 25.41
N GLU A 307 -1.15 -11.97 24.37
CA GLU A 307 -0.33 -13.00 23.71
C GLU A 307 0.97 -12.39 23.15
N MET A 308 0.90 -11.22 22.51
CA MET A 308 2.10 -10.52 22.03
C MET A 308 3.06 -10.10 23.15
N VAL A 309 2.54 -9.61 24.28
CA VAL A 309 3.35 -9.06 25.39
C VAL A 309 3.82 -10.14 26.36
N LEU A 310 3.02 -11.17 26.60
CA LEU A 310 3.26 -12.22 27.61
C LEU A 310 3.64 -13.56 27.00
N GLY A 311 3.22 -13.85 25.76
CA GLY A 311 3.47 -15.12 25.07
C GLY A 311 4.86 -15.25 24.44
N GLY A 312 5.73 -14.25 24.62
CA GLY A 312 7.17 -14.33 24.29
C GLY A 312 8.05 -14.74 25.49
N SER A 313 7.46 -15.06 26.64
CA SER A 313 8.16 -15.75 27.73
C SER A 313 8.21 -17.23 27.35
N ASP A 314 9.30 -17.62 26.69
CA ASP A 314 9.85 -18.98 26.72
C ASP A 314 10.27 -19.31 28.16
N ASP A 315 9.31 -19.29 29.10
CA ASP A 315 9.44 -20.01 30.37
C ASP A 315 8.85 -21.42 30.21
N GLU A 316 9.10 -22.06 29.06
CA GLU A 316 9.04 -23.51 28.96
C GLU A 316 10.33 -24.08 29.57
N GLU A 317 10.20 -24.38 30.86
CA GLU A 317 10.84 -25.48 31.60
C GLU A 317 12.33 -25.75 31.29
N GLU A 318 13.15 -25.34 32.26
CA GLU A 318 14.47 -25.89 32.58
C GLU A 318 14.58 -27.39 32.29
N GLY A 319 15.05 -27.73 31.09
CA GLY A 319 15.66 -29.03 30.83
C GLY A 319 17.03 -29.06 31.47
N GLU A 320 17.15 -29.78 32.60
CA GLU A 320 18.39 -30.14 33.29
C GLU A 320 19.56 -30.34 32.32
N PHE A 321 20.52 -29.41 32.33
CA PHE A 321 21.90 -29.68 31.93
C PHE A 321 22.74 -29.65 33.20
N ASP A 322 22.76 -30.79 33.90
CA ASP A 322 23.80 -31.11 34.86
C ASP A 322 25.06 -31.50 34.06
N ASP A 323 26.12 -30.71 34.25
CA ASP A 323 27.49 -31.15 34.55
C ASP A 323 28.56 -30.32 33.83
N ASP A 324 29.37 -29.68 34.68
CA ASP A 324 30.81 -29.46 34.56
C ASP A 324 31.33 -28.59 33.42
N VAL A 325 31.51 -27.29 33.69
CA VAL A 325 32.83 -26.66 33.49
C VAL A 325 33.08 -25.57 34.54
N ASP A 326 33.89 -25.89 35.54
CA ASP A 326 34.69 -24.91 36.29
C ASP A 326 35.53 -24.08 35.31
N MET A 327 35.41 -22.75 35.32
CA MET A 327 36.56 -21.85 35.17
C MET A 327 36.24 -20.48 35.77
N ASP A 328 36.83 -20.26 36.94
CA ASP A 328 37.21 -18.95 37.47
C ASP A 328 37.81 -18.07 36.37
N ASP A 329 37.21 -16.91 36.11
CA ASP A 329 38.00 -15.71 35.81
C ASP A 329 37.17 -14.44 36.05
N GLU A 330 37.32 -13.88 37.25
CA GLU A 330 37.06 -12.47 37.51
C GLU A 330 37.96 -11.61 36.61
N ASN A 331 37.47 -11.14 35.45
CA ASN A 331 37.84 -9.85 34.83
C ASN A 331 37.34 -9.71 33.37
N ALA A 332 36.05 -9.45 33.18
CA ALA A 332 35.53 -8.95 31.89
C ALA A 332 34.65 -7.69 32.05
N LEU A 333 34.92 -6.89 33.09
CA LEU A 333 34.20 -5.65 33.42
C LEU A 333 34.97 -4.38 33.05
N GLU A 334 35.93 -4.45 32.12
CA GLU A 334 36.76 -3.29 31.70
C GLU A 334 36.82 -2.98 30.20
N ASP A 335 36.05 -3.62 29.32
CA ASP A 335 36.16 -3.35 27.86
C ASP A 335 35.05 -2.48 27.22
N PHE A 336 34.10 -1.96 28.01
CA PHE A 336 33.05 -1.04 27.50
C PHE A 336 33.30 0.45 27.77
N ARG A 337 34.46 0.85 28.32
CA ARG A 337 34.76 2.26 28.62
C ARG A 337 35.67 2.99 27.62
N ASN A 338 36.07 2.38 26.51
CA ASN A 338 37.03 2.98 25.57
C ASN A 338 36.60 3.06 24.10
N LEU A 339 35.30 3.07 23.79
CA LEU A 339 34.83 3.50 22.47
C LEU A 339 33.94 4.73 22.61
N GLY A 340 34.60 5.88 22.70
CA GLY A 340 33.94 7.18 22.77
C GLY A 340 33.10 7.47 21.53
N ILE A 341 31.79 7.62 21.74
CA ILE A 341 30.91 8.42 20.88
C ILE A 341 30.03 9.25 21.82
N ARG A 342 30.06 10.58 21.64
CA ARG A 342 29.03 11.47 22.17
C ARG A 342 27.70 11.09 21.53
N GLY A 343 26.74 10.66 22.35
CA GLY A 343 25.32 10.60 22.07
C GLY A 343 24.60 11.23 23.24
#